data_AF-A0A7W4GII3-F1
#
_entry.id   AF-A0A7W4GII3-F1
#
_cell.length_a   1.000
_cell.length_b   1.000
_cell.length_c   1.000
_cell.angle_alpha   90.00
_cell.angle_beta   90.00
_cell.angle_gamma   90.00
#
_symmetry.space_group_name_H-M   'P 1'
#
loop_
_entity.id
_entity.type
_entity.pdbx_description
1 polymer ?
#
loop_
_entity_poly.entity_id
_entity_poly.type
_entity_poly.pdbx_seq_one_letter_code
_entity_poly.pdbx_strand_id
1 'polypeptide(L)'
;MGNIRAREGKLFFDFTYEGIRCREQTVLFDTRLNRSKMTSILNTIEAEIRLNRFVFKSYFPSSSRCCQFSEFDLKVQQHLVENVEPLTVNIMSNIPTFDAFVDEWVSENRIQWKKSHYKNVLMIIENYLVPVFGQIRLNDITRPHLIKFRASISEPRRTGVKDKLSNDWINHVMTPLRGIL
;
A
#
# COMPACT_ATOMS: atom_id res chain seq x y z
N MET A 1 26.88 -15.51 14.74
CA MET A 1 26.99 -15.61 13.28
C MET A 1 26.67 -17.03 12.87
N GLY A 2 25.73 -17.19 11.95
CA GLY A 2 25.36 -18.47 11.37
C GLY A 2 26.29 -18.87 10.23
N ASN A 3 26.19 -20.12 9.83
CA ASN A 3 26.95 -20.70 8.74
C ASN A 3 26.04 -21.60 7.89
N ILE A 4 26.45 -21.84 6.64
CA ILE A 4 25.80 -22.81 5.75
C ILE A 4 26.72 -24.02 5.61
N ARG A 5 26.19 -25.17 6.01
CA ARG A 5 26.92 -26.44 6.00
C ARG A 5 26.18 -27.44 5.12
N ALA A 6 26.88 -28.49 4.72
CA ALA A 6 26.29 -29.59 3.97
C ALA A 6 26.28 -30.86 4.82
N ARG A 7 25.21 -31.64 4.72
CA ARG A 7 25.09 -32.98 5.29
C ARG A 7 24.34 -33.85 4.29
N GLU A 8 24.88 -35.04 4.01
CA GLU A 8 24.26 -35.99 3.06
C GLU A 8 23.97 -35.36 1.68
N GLY A 9 24.87 -34.48 1.21
CA GLY A 9 24.75 -33.79 -0.08
C GLY A 9 23.76 -32.62 -0.11
N LYS A 10 23.06 -32.33 0.98
CA LYS A 10 22.09 -31.23 1.10
C LYS A 10 22.59 -30.13 2.02
N LEU A 11 22.23 -28.88 1.71
CA LEU A 11 22.61 -27.72 2.49
C LEU A 11 21.66 -27.50 3.67
N PHE A 12 22.18 -26.95 4.76
CA PHE A 12 21.40 -26.58 5.95
C PHE A 12 21.92 -25.27 6.57
N PHE A 13 21.03 -24.55 7.22
CA PHE A 13 21.36 -23.37 8.00
C PHE A 13 21.80 -23.78 9.41
N ASP A 14 22.90 -23.22 9.91
CA ASP A 14 23.41 -23.44 11.26
C ASP A 14 23.61 -22.08 11.93
N PHE A 15 22.65 -21.64 12.73
CA PHE A 15 22.65 -20.32 13.38
C PHE A 15 22.13 -20.42 14.81
N THR A 16 22.20 -19.32 15.55
CA THR A 16 21.69 -19.24 16.93
C THR A 16 20.59 -18.19 16.98
N TYR A 17 19.46 -18.53 17.59
CA TYR A 17 18.32 -17.64 17.82
C TYR A 17 17.86 -17.81 19.27
N GLU A 18 17.69 -16.71 20.01
CA GLU A 18 17.34 -16.72 21.45
C GLU A 18 18.21 -17.68 22.29
N GLY A 19 19.52 -17.71 22.02
CA GLY A 19 20.47 -18.59 22.72
C GLY A 19 20.42 -20.06 22.30
N ILE A 20 19.48 -20.46 21.45
CA ILE A 20 19.30 -21.85 20.99
C ILE A 20 19.91 -22.03 19.60
N ARG A 21 20.78 -23.04 19.46
CA ARG A 21 21.36 -23.40 18.17
C ARG A 21 20.33 -24.10 17.28
N CYS A 22 20.02 -23.47 16.16
CA CYS A 22 19.09 -23.94 15.14
C CYS A 22 19.85 -24.55 13.97
N ARG A 23 19.48 -25.79 13.60
CA ARG A 23 20.02 -26.48 12.43
C ARG A 23 18.87 -26.93 11.54
N GLU A 24 18.57 -26.13 10.53
CA GLU A 24 17.41 -26.32 9.64
C GLU A 24 17.89 -26.81 8.27
N GLN A 25 17.54 -28.06 7.93
CA GLN A 25 17.91 -28.68 6.67
C GLN A 25 17.05 -28.15 5.51
N THR A 26 17.67 -28.03 4.34
CA THR A 26 16.98 -27.68 3.10
C THR A 26 16.97 -28.87 2.14
N VAL A 27 16.12 -28.77 1.11
CA VAL A 27 16.09 -29.73 0.00
C VAL A 27 17.18 -29.46 -1.05
N LEU A 28 17.96 -28.38 -0.90
CA LEU A 28 18.91 -27.92 -1.90
C LEU A 28 20.21 -28.72 -1.84
N PHE A 29 20.64 -29.24 -2.98
CA PHE A 29 21.94 -29.86 -3.13
C PHE A 29 23.08 -28.86 -2.96
N ASP A 30 24.22 -29.37 -2.52
CA ASP A 30 25.45 -28.61 -2.35
C ASP A 30 26.05 -28.19 -3.72
N THR A 31 25.58 -27.06 -4.22
CA THR A 31 26.10 -26.39 -5.43
C THR A 31 26.49 -24.96 -5.10
N ARG A 32 27.43 -24.38 -5.86
CA ARG A 32 27.88 -22.99 -5.68
C ARG A 32 26.73 -21.98 -5.76
N LEU A 33 25.79 -22.19 -6.70
CA LEU A 33 24.61 -21.34 -6.88
C LEU A 33 23.67 -21.42 -5.66
N ASN A 34 23.37 -22.63 -5.19
CA ASN A 34 22.50 -22.82 -4.03
C ASN A 34 23.12 -22.28 -2.75
N ARG A 35 24.44 -22.46 -2.57
CA ARG A 35 25.19 -21.85 -1.45
C ARG A 35 25.06 -20.33 -1.47
N SER A 36 25.26 -19.68 -2.62
CA SER A 36 25.13 -18.23 -2.72
C SER A 36 23.72 -17.74 -2.35
N LYS A 37 22.67 -18.41 -2.85
CA LYS A 37 21.27 -18.09 -2.49
C LYS A 37 21.02 -18.24 -0.98
N MET A 38 21.50 -19.34 -0.40
CA MET A 38 21.38 -19.56 1.04
C MET A 38 22.16 -18.53 1.83
N THR A 39 23.34 -18.09 1.39
CA THR A 39 24.10 -17.05 2.08
C THR A 39 23.34 -15.74 2.11
N SER A 40 22.69 -15.34 1.00
CA SER A 40 21.82 -14.16 0.98
C SER A 40 20.68 -14.29 1.99
N ILE A 41 19.99 -15.43 2.02
CA ILE A 41 18.90 -15.69 2.98
C ILE A 41 19.43 -15.66 4.43
N LEU A 42 20.57 -16.28 4.70
CA LEU A 42 21.17 -16.29 6.03
C LEU A 42 21.53 -14.86 6.49
N ASN A 43 22.08 -14.04 5.59
CA ASN A 43 22.36 -12.64 5.90
C ASN A 43 21.08 -11.85 6.22
N THR A 44 20.00 -12.11 5.50
CA THR A 44 18.68 -11.54 5.82
C THR A 44 18.22 -11.98 7.20
N ILE A 45 18.26 -13.29 7.49
CA ILE A 45 17.89 -13.83 8.82
C ILE A 45 18.71 -13.17 9.93
N GLU A 46 20.03 -13.07 9.77
CA GLU A 46 20.88 -12.40 10.77
C GLU A 46 20.53 -10.93 10.97
N ALA A 47 20.23 -10.20 9.89
CA ALA A 47 19.81 -8.82 9.98
C ALA A 47 18.47 -8.69 10.70
N GLU A 48 17.52 -9.57 10.42
CA GLU A 48 16.21 -9.58 11.08
C GLU A 48 16.29 -9.94 12.57
N ILE A 49 17.18 -10.87 12.94
CA ILE A 49 17.43 -11.21 14.35
C ILE A 49 18.01 -9.98 15.06
N ARG A 50 19.00 -9.30 14.47
CA ARG A 50 19.59 -8.07 15.05
C ARG A 50 18.57 -6.96 15.22
N LEU A 51 17.58 -6.87 14.32
CA LEU A 51 16.52 -5.88 14.34
C LEU A 51 15.31 -6.31 15.19
N ASN A 52 15.38 -7.43 15.92
CA ASN A 52 14.28 -7.99 16.70
C ASN A 52 12.96 -8.15 15.91
N ARG A 53 13.07 -8.48 14.63
CA ARG A 53 11.92 -8.65 13.71
C ARG A 53 11.84 -10.05 13.07
N PHE A 54 12.79 -10.91 13.39
CA PHE A 54 12.83 -12.26 12.85
C PHE A 54 11.70 -13.12 13.43
N VAL A 55 10.90 -13.71 12.55
CA VAL A 55 9.85 -14.68 12.91
C VAL A 55 10.29 -16.04 12.41
N PHE A 56 10.59 -16.96 13.32
CA PHE A 56 11.15 -18.27 12.97
C PHE A 56 10.20 -19.07 12.06
N LYS A 57 8.90 -19.08 12.39
CA LYS A 57 7.88 -19.80 11.63
C LYS A 57 7.71 -19.32 10.18
N SER A 58 8.07 -18.09 9.84
CA SER A 58 7.94 -17.60 8.46
C SER A 58 8.99 -18.20 7.53
N TYR A 59 10.19 -18.46 8.05
CA TYR A 59 11.29 -19.07 7.31
C TYR A 59 11.25 -20.60 7.33
N PHE A 60 10.86 -21.19 8.46
CA PHE A 60 10.91 -22.64 8.67
C PHE A 60 9.56 -23.20 9.15
N PRO A 61 8.48 -23.09 8.36
CA PRO A 61 7.11 -23.42 8.80
C PRO A 61 6.92 -24.91 9.14
N SER A 62 7.72 -25.78 8.55
CA SER A 62 7.67 -27.23 8.76
C SER A 62 8.65 -27.73 9.84
N SER A 63 9.35 -26.83 10.54
CA SER A 63 10.31 -27.24 11.57
C SER A 63 9.59 -27.68 12.84
N SER A 64 10.06 -28.76 13.46
CA SER A 64 9.57 -29.19 14.77
C SER A 64 9.85 -28.15 15.88
N ARG A 65 10.78 -27.23 15.64
CA ARG A 65 11.13 -26.14 16.56
C ARG A 65 10.15 -24.97 16.54
N CYS A 66 9.17 -24.94 15.62
CA CYS A 66 8.15 -23.90 15.61
C CYS A 66 7.39 -23.81 16.94
N CYS A 67 7.14 -24.94 17.62
CA CYS A 67 6.50 -24.92 18.94
C CYS A 67 7.39 -24.23 19.99
N GLN A 68 8.71 -24.44 19.92
CA GLN A 68 9.69 -23.90 20.86
C GLN A 68 9.86 -22.38 20.74
N PHE A 69 9.69 -21.83 19.53
CA PHE A 69 9.82 -20.40 19.27
C PHE A 69 8.48 -19.66 19.19
N SER A 70 7.36 -20.33 19.41
CA SER A 70 6.02 -19.76 19.26
C SER A 70 5.79 -18.50 20.11
N GLU A 71 6.23 -18.50 21.37
CA GLU A 71 6.11 -17.33 22.26
C GLU A 71 6.98 -16.15 21.80
N PHE A 72 8.18 -16.42 21.29
CA PHE A 72 9.08 -15.38 20.76
C PHE A 72 8.54 -14.80 19.45
N ASP A 73 8.05 -15.65 18.55
CA ASP A 73 7.40 -15.25 17.30
C ASP A 73 6.19 -14.35 17.60
N LEU A 74 5.37 -14.69 18.61
CA LEU A 74 4.23 -13.86 19.02
C LEU A 74 4.66 -12.49 19.57
N LYS A 75 5.71 -12.43 20.40
CA LYS A 75 6.24 -11.15 20.92
C LYS A 75 6.80 -10.27 19.80
N VAL A 76 7.54 -10.87 18.87
CA VAL A 76 8.07 -10.16 17.69
C VAL A 76 6.91 -9.65 16.83
N GLN A 77 5.89 -10.47 16.58
CA GLN A 77 4.71 -10.05 15.82
C GLN A 77 3.95 -8.91 16.50
N GLN A 78 3.76 -8.96 17.82
CA GLN A 78 3.13 -7.88 18.58
C GLN A 78 3.95 -6.59 18.48
N HIS A 79 5.27 -6.66 18.69
CA HIS A 79 6.15 -5.51 18.56
C HIS A 79 6.16 -4.94 17.13
N LEU A 80 6.07 -5.79 16.10
CA LEU A 80 5.95 -5.34 14.71
C LEU A 80 4.62 -4.63 14.44
N VAL A 81 3.50 -5.12 14.99
CA VAL A 81 2.19 -4.46 14.86
C VAL A 81 2.20 -3.10 15.57
N GLU A 82 2.72 -3.04 16.80
CA GLU A 82 2.83 -1.80 17.59
C GLU A 82 3.72 -0.74 16.93
N ASN A 83 4.73 -1.14 16.14
CA ASN A 83 5.61 -0.21 15.42
C ASN A 83 5.16 0.11 13.98
N VAL A 84 4.19 -0.63 13.41
CA VAL A 84 3.64 -0.37 12.07
C VAL A 84 2.39 0.52 12.12
N GLU A 85 1.58 0.44 13.18
CA GLU A 85 0.40 1.29 13.36
C GLU A 85 0.71 2.80 13.52
N PRO A 86 1.78 3.26 14.19
CA PRO A 86 1.99 4.70 14.39
C PRO A 86 2.46 5.45 13.13
N LEU A 87 3.00 4.74 12.13
CA LEU A 87 3.54 5.37 10.92
C LEU A 87 2.53 5.36 9.77
N THR A 88 1.76 4.28 9.60
CA THR A 88 0.78 4.18 8.51
C THR A 88 -0.51 4.95 8.81
N VAL A 89 -1.00 4.88 10.04
CA VAL A 89 -2.21 5.62 10.47
C VAL A 89 -1.95 7.13 10.49
N ASN A 90 -0.77 7.57 10.92
CA ASN A 90 -0.42 8.99 11.05
C ASN A 90 -0.13 9.66 9.69
N ILE A 91 0.44 8.93 8.73
CA ILE A 91 0.62 9.44 7.36
C ILE A 91 -0.72 9.50 6.62
N MET A 92 -1.61 8.50 6.79
CA MET A 92 -2.93 8.50 6.14
C MET A 92 -3.93 9.47 6.79
N SER A 93 -3.80 9.78 8.09
CA SER A 93 -4.65 10.75 8.76
C SER A 93 -4.38 12.20 8.34
N ASN A 94 -3.19 12.49 7.79
CA ASN A 94 -2.83 13.83 7.32
C ASN A 94 -3.26 14.10 5.86
N ILE A 95 -3.90 13.13 5.20
CA ILE A 95 -4.38 13.30 3.83
C ILE A 95 -5.76 13.96 3.89
N PRO A 96 -5.93 15.16 3.31
CA PRO A 96 -7.20 15.86 3.36
C PRO A 96 -8.27 15.09 2.56
N THR A 97 -9.52 15.33 2.92
CA THR A 97 -10.66 15.00 2.08
C THR A 97 -10.65 15.85 0.81
N PHE A 98 -11.28 15.39 -0.25
CA PHE A 98 -11.40 16.13 -1.50
C PHE A 98 -11.94 17.54 -1.28
N ASP A 99 -13.00 17.71 -0.48
CA ASP A 99 -13.61 19.01 -0.19
C ASP A 99 -12.62 19.97 0.51
N ALA A 100 -11.90 19.48 1.51
CA ALA A 100 -10.91 20.25 2.24
C ALA A 100 -9.71 20.71 1.38
N PHE A 101 -9.39 19.98 0.31
CA PHE A 101 -8.28 20.33 -0.60
C PHE A 101 -8.71 21.21 -1.78
N VAL A 102 -9.97 21.11 -2.20
CA VAL A 102 -10.52 21.85 -3.36
C VAL A 102 -10.30 23.36 -3.23
N ASP A 103 -10.51 23.92 -2.04
CA ASP A 103 -10.35 25.37 -1.82
C ASP A 103 -8.91 25.83 -2.05
N GLU A 104 -7.93 25.05 -1.57
CA GLU A 104 -6.50 25.31 -1.77
C GLU A 104 -6.17 25.25 -3.27
N TRP A 105 -6.53 24.16 -3.94
CA TRP A 105 -6.29 23.98 -5.37
C TRP A 105 -6.92 25.09 -6.23
N VAL A 106 -8.15 25.49 -5.92
CA VAL A 106 -8.82 26.59 -6.62
C VAL A 106 -8.09 27.90 -6.38
N SER A 107 -7.65 28.17 -5.15
CA SER A 107 -6.94 29.42 -4.80
C SER A 107 -5.63 29.58 -5.58
N GLU A 108 -4.87 28.49 -5.73
CA GLU A 108 -3.60 28.47 -6.45
C GLU A 108 -3.79 28.63 -7.96
N ASN A 109 -4.78 27.94 -8.54
CA ASN A 109 -5.02 27.96 -9.98
C ASN A 109 -5.81 29.20 -10.44
N ARG A 110 -6.52 29.88 -9.54
CA ARG A 110 -7.35 31.07 -9.86
C ARG A 110 -6.57 32.17 -10.57
N ILE A 111 -5.28 32.35 -10.26
CA ILE A 111 -4.44 33.40 -10.84
C ILE A 111 -4.33 33.23 -12.37
N GLN A 112 -4.40 32.00 -12.87
CA GLN A 112 -4.27 31.68 -14.29
C GLN A 112 -5.57 31.90 -15.06
N TRP A 113 -6.70 32.13 -14.38
CA TRP A 113 -8.03 32.05 -14.98
C TRP A 113 -8.73 33.40 -15.09
N LYS A 114 -9.42 33.59 -16.22
CA LYS A 114 -10.38 34.69 -16.38
C LYS A 114 -11.62 34.42 -15.51
N LYS A 115 -12.32 35.48 -15.11
CA LYS A 115 -13.50 35.42 -14.22
C LYS A 115 -14.58 34.41 -14.66
N SER A 116 -14.85 34.30 -15.96
CA SER A 116 -15.84 33.35 -16.50
C SER A 116 -15.42 31.89 -16.33
N HIS A 117 -14.14 31.58 -16.56
CA HIS A 117 -13.62 30.24 -16.40
C HIS A 117 -13.61 29.83 -14.93
N TYR A 118 -13.17 30.73 -14.03
CA TYR A 118 -13.23 30.51 -12.59
C TYR A 118 -14.65 30.17 -12.11
N LYS A 119 -15.67 30.93 -12.53
CA LYS A 119 -17.07 30.63 -12.20
C LYS A 119 -17.52 29.26 -12.74
N ASN A 120 -17.09 28.90 -13.94
CA ASN A 120 -17.43 27.60 -14.52
C ASN A 120 -16.78 26.45 -13.76
N VAL A 121 -15.51 26.58 -13.37
CA VAL A 121 -14.78 25.59 -12.58
C VAL A 121 -15.43 25.40 -11.20
N LEU A 122 -15.77 26.49 -10.50
CA LEU A 122 -16.50 26.40 -9.23
C LEU A 122 -17.85 25.71 -9.37
N MET A 123 -18.62 26.08 -10.39
CA MET A 123 -19.92 25.45 -10.66
C MET A 123 -19.77 23.94 -10.90
N ILE A 124 -18.73 23.51 -11.62
CA ILE A 124 -18.42 22.09 -11.84
C ILE A 124 -18.09 21.41 -10.51
N ILE A 125 -17.21 22.01 -9.71
CA ILE A 125 -16.77 21.47 -8.42
C ILE A 125 -17.97 21.29 -7.49
N GLU A 126 -18.76 22.34 -7.27
CA GLU A 126 -19.88 22.36 -6.32
C GLU A 126 -21.02 21.42 -6.74
N ASN A 127 -21.35 21.35 -8.04
CA ASN A 127 -22.52 20.60 -8.50
C ASN A 127 -22.24 19.16 -8.93
N TYR A 128 -20.98 18.83 -9.23
CA TYR A 128 -20.63 17.51 -9.77
C TYR A 128 -19.58 16.78 -8.92
N LEU A 129 -18.52 17.47 -8.46
CA LEU A 129 -17.38 16.81 -7.83
C LEU A 129 -17.56 16.66 -6.32
N VAL A 130 -17.84 17.75 -5.60
CA VAL A 130 -18.04 17.76 -4.14
C VAL A 130 -19.17 16.82 -3.69
N PRO A 131 -20.34 16.74 -4.36
CA PRO A 131 -21.41 15.83 -3.94
C PRO A 131 -21.02 14.35 -3.97
N VAL A 132 -20.01 13.98 -4.77
CA VAL A 132 -19.58 12.59 -4.97
C VAL A 132 -18.29 12.29 -4.20
N PHE A 133 -17.30 13.17 -4.29
CA PHE A 133 -15.96 12.93 -3.77
C PHE A 133 -15.66 13.70 -2.48
N GLY A 134 -16.48 14.68 -2.10
CA GLY A 134 -16.14 15.67 -1.07
C GLY A 134 -15.67 15.06 0.25
N GLN A 135 -16.35 14.02 0.73
CA GLN A 135 -16.03 13.34 2.00
C GLN A 135 -14.99 12.22 1.87
N ILE A 136 -14.51 11.94 0.66
CA ILE A 136 -13.53 10.89 0.37
C ILE A 136 -12.13 11.51 0.48
N ARG A 137 -11.18 10.80 1.10
CA ARG A 137 -9.77 11.22 1.12
C ARG A 137 -9.16 11.12 -0.27
N LEU A 138 -8.23 12.03 -0.60
CA LEU A 138 -7.63 12.07 -1.93
C LEU A 138 -6.99 10.72 -2.34
N ASN A 139 -6.34 10.02 -1.42
CA ASN A 139 -5.70 8.72 -1.68
C ASN A 139 -6.70 7.56 -1.91
N ASP A 140 -7.93 7.68 -1.40
CA ASP A 140 -8.97 6.67 -1.53
C ASP A 140 -9.70 6.79 -2.89
N ILE A 141 -9.51 7.92 -3.61
CA ILE A 141 -10.10 8.14 -4.94
C ILE A 141 -9.28 7.40 -6.00
N THR A 142 -9.66 6.16 -6.25
CA THR A 142 -8.99 5.31 -7.23
C THR A 142 -9.58 5.44 -8.65
N ARG A 143 -8.82 5.00 -9.66
CA ARG A 143 -9.25 4.99 -11.07
C ARG A 143 -10.64 4.35 -11.31
N PRO A 144 -11.02 3.23 -10.66
CA PRO A 144 -12.38 2.70 -10.71
C PRO A 144 -13.46 3.70 -10.31
N HIS A 145 -13.23 4.55 -9.30
CA HIS A 145 -14.18 5.59 -8.90
C HIS A 145 -14.37 6.62 -10.01
N LEU A 146 -13.29 7.02 -10.68
CA LEU A 146 -13.35 7.97 -11.81
C LEU A 146 -14.13 7.40 -13.01
N ILE A 147 -13.94 6.12 -13.32
CA ILE A 147 -14.67 5.44 -14.40
C ILE A 147 -16.16 5.35 -14.05
N LYS A 148 -16.49 4.95 -12.81
CA LYS A 148 -17.88 4.90 -12.33
C LYS A 148 -18.55 6.27 -12.36
N PHE A 149 -17.86 7.30 -11.89
CA PHE A 149 -18.36 8.67 -11.91
C PHE A 149 -18.60 9.17 -13.34
N ARG A 150 -17.66 8.92 -14.27
CA ARG A 150 -17.85 9.27 -15.68
C ARG A 150 -19.09 8.58 -16.28
N ALA A 151 -19.32 7.32 -15.93
CA ALA A 151 -20.52 6.61 -16.36
C ALA A 151 -21.78 7.23 -15.75
N SER A 152 -21.80 7.53 -14.44
CA SER A 152 -22.98 8.08 -13.76
C SER A 152 -23.40 9.45 -14.29
N ILE A 153 -22.45 10.32 -14.68
CA ILE A 153 -22.80 11.62 -15.26
C ILE A 153 -23.18 11.53 -16.75
N SER A 154 -22.89 10.42 -17.42
CA SER A 154 -23.30 10.18 -18.81
C SER A 154 -24.75 9.67 -18.91
N GLU A 155 -25.28 9.11 -17.82
CA GLU A 155 -26.65 8.63 -17.75
C GLU A 155 -27.64 9.79 -17.53
N PRO A 156 -28.81 9.76 -18.21
CA PRO A 156 -29.81 10.82 -18.04
C PRO A 156 -30.38 10.78 -16.62
N ARG A 157 -30.49 11.95 -15.99
CA ARG A 157 -30.98 12.10 -14.59
C ARG A 157 -32.42 11.61 -14.37
N ARG A 158 -33.21 11.40 -15.43
CA ARG A 158 -34.58 10.87 -15.38
C ARG A 158 -34.85 9.94 -16.56
N THR A 159 -35.49 8.81 -16.28
CA THR A 159 -35.91 7.84 -17.30
C THR A 159 -36.91 8.50 -18.25
N GLY A 160 -36.56 8.60 -19.54
CA GLY A 160 -37.42 9.18 -20.58
C GLY A 160 -37.12 10.62 -21.01
N VAL A 161 -36.17 11.31 -20.36
CA VAL A 161 -35.73 12.65 -20.76
C VAL A 161 -34.46 12.55 -21.63
N LYS A 162 -34.45 13.21 -22.80
CA LYS A 162 -33.33 13.21 -23.76
C LYS A 162 -32.11 14.05 -23.35
N ASP A 163 -32.12 14.69 -22.18
CA ASP A 163 -31.01 15.49 -21.65
C ASP A 163 -29.89 14.58 -21.13
N LYS A 164 -29.19 13.93 -22.07
CA LYS A 164 -27.86 13.39 -21.82
C LYS A 164 -26.86 14.53 -21.94
N LEU A 165 -25.97 14.66 -20.96
CA LEU A 165 -24.85 15.59 -21.05
C LEU A 165 -24.02 15.25 -22.29
N SER A 166 -23.56 16.28 -23.00
CA SER A 166 -22.68 16.06 -24.15
C SER A 166 -21.35 15.45 -23.68
N ASN A 167 -20.75 14.61 -24.53
CA ASN A 167 -19.43 14.04 -24.24
C ASN A 167 -18.37 15.14 -24.00
N ASP A 168 -18.52 16.28 -24.66
CA ASP A 168 -17.69 17.47 -24.47
C ASP A 168 -17.85 18.05 -23.06
N TRP A 169 -19.08 18.24 -22.60
CA TRP A 169 -19.36 18.71 -21.24
C TRP A 169 -18.84 17.74 -20.16
N ILE A 170 -19.01 16.44 -20.37
CA ILE A 170 -18.44 15.42 -19.49
C ILE A 170 -16.92 15.57 -19.40
N ASN A 171 -16.23 15.81 -20.52
CA ASN A 171 -14.79 16.06 -20.49
C ASN A 171 -14.44 17.36 -19.76
N HIS A 172 -15.24 18.41 -19.92
CA HIS A 172 -15.08 19.65 -19.16
C HIS A 172 -15.23 19.44 -17.65
N VAL A 173 -16.17 18.60 -17.20
CA VAL A 173 -16.32 18.21 -15.78
C VAL A 173 -15.12 17.39 -15.29
N MET A 174 -14.60 16.49 -16.12
CA MET A 174 -13.45 15.65 -15.76
C MET A 174 -12.11 16.41 -15.72
N THR A 175 -11.99 17.56 -16.39
CA THR A 175 -10.73 18.31 -16.44
C THR A 175 -10.30 18.87 -15.08
N PRO A 176 -11.14 19.60 -14.32
CA PRO A 176 -10.81 20.00 -12.94
C PRO A 176 -10.56 18.79 -12.04
N LEU A 177 -11.34 17.72 -12.18
CA LEU A 177 -11.16 16.50 -11.38
C LEU A 177 -9.76 15.88 -11.55
N ARG A 178 -9.22 15.89 -12.78
CA ARG A 178 -7.84 15.45 -13.06
C ARG A 178 -6.77 16.43 -12.60
N GLY A 179 -7.12 17.70 -12.41
CA GLY A 179 -6.18 18.69 -11.89
C GLY A 179 -6.05 18.60 -10.37
N ILE A 180 -7.14 18.21 -9.69
CA ILE A 180 -7.21 18.08 -8.23
C ILE A 180 -6.60 16.75 -7.75
N LEU A 181 -6.71 15.67 -8.53
CA LEU A 181 -6.21 14.33 -8.23
C LEU A 181 -4.88 14.03 -8.93
#